data_AF-A0A7C1C0D3-F1
#
_entry.id   AF-A0A7C1C0D3-F1
#
_cell.length_a   1.000
_cell.length_b   1.000
_cell.length_c   1.000
_cell.angle_alpha   90.00
_cell.angle_beta   90.00
_cell.angle_gamma   90.00
#
_symmetry.space_group_name_H-M   'P 1'
#
loop_
_entity.id
_entity.type
_entity.pdbx_description
1 polymer ?
#
loop_
_entity_poly.entity_id
_entity_poly.type
_entity_poly.pdbx_seq_one_letter_code
_entity_poly.pdbx_strand_id
1 'polypeptide(L)'
;MKKYNIINWFVVAVLFFSVAGCTTNNKGKAKGQTTSTATIDPLPSWNESKNKTDIINYLVAVTDKNSPDFIPVKDRIATFDNDGTIWSEQPAYFQLFFAIDEIKALAPQHPEWKNTQPFKAVLDNDMKTIAQSGERGLLKLVMVSHAGMSTRKFKSIVKIWADTAKNPTKHVLFTALVYKPMLELLIYLQANHFKTYIVSGGGLDFMRAIIPELYGIPSEQIIGSTGKTAYDYNNGDPVIIKLAQLDFIDDKDGKPININ
;
A
#
# COMPACT_ATOMS: atom_id res chain seq x y z
N MET A 1 -49.28 12.23 -26.37
CA MET A 1 -49.96 11.48 -27.46
C MET A 1 -49.02 10.34 -27.84
N LYS A 2 -49.29 9.03 -27.74
CA LYS A 2 -50.52 8.24 -27.80
C LYS A 2 -50.57 7.24 -26.64
N LYS A 3 -51.78 7.00 -26.13
CA LYS A 3 -52.15 5.94 -25.20
C LYS A 3 -52.41 4.65 -25.99
N TYR A 4 -52.11 3.49 -25.42
CA TYR A 4 -52.93 2.29 -25.58
C TYR A 4 -53.06 1.56 -24.24
N ASN A 5 -54.30 1.52 -23.76
CA ASN A 5 -54.82 0.58 -22.77
C ASN A 5 -54.84 -0.83 -23.38
N ILE A 6 -54.81 -1.87 -22.54
CA ILE A 6 -55.96 -2.77 -22.34
C ILE A 6 -55.74 -3.62 -21.07
N ILE A 7 -56.84 -3.69 -20.32
CA ILE A 7 -57.11 -4.40 -19.06
C ILE A 7 -57.69 -5.79 -19.38
N ASN A 8 -57.32 -6.82 -18.62
CA ASN A 8 -58.21 -7.91 -18.13
C ASN A 8 -57.41 -8.86 -17.22
N TRP A 9 -57.66 -8.93 -15.92
CA TRP A 9 -58.74 -9.61 -15.16
C TRP A 9 -58.33 -11.02 -14.66
N PHE A 10 -58.23 -11.10 -13.32
CA PHE A 10 -58.56 -12.19 -12.38
C PHE A 10 -58.21 -13.64 -12.71
N VAL A 11 -57.56 -14.34 -11.76
CA VAL A 11 -58.20 -15.31 -10.85
C VAL A 11 -57.29 -15.55 -9.64
N VAL A 12 -57.82 -15.30 -8.44
CA VAL A 12 -57.29 -15.75 -7.15
C VAL A 12 -57.84 -17.15 -6.89
N ALA A 13 -56.96 -18.13 -6.67
CA ALA A 13 -57.35 -19.46 -6.18
C ALA A 13 -56.77 -19.65 -4.78
N VAL A 14 -57.62 -19.44 -3.77
CA VAL A 14 -57.40 -19.86 -2.39
C VAL A 14 -57.73 -21.34 -2.31
N LEU A 15 -56.75 -22.18 -1.98
CA LEU A 15 -56.97 -23.57 -1.60
C LEU A 15 -56.70 -23.71 -0.10
N PHE A 16 -57.79 -23.75 0.66
CA PHE A 16 -57.87 -24.30 2.01
C PHE A 16 -57.66 -25.81 1.95
N PHE A 17 -56.68 -26.34 2.69
CA PHE A 17 -56.66 -27.75 3.08
C PHE A 17 -56.53 -27.86 4.60
N SER A 18 -57.56 -28.41 5.21
CA SER A 18 -57.68 -28.72 6.63
C SER A 18 -57.31 -30.18 6.91
N VAL A 19 -56.33 -30.35 7.81
CA VAL A 19 -56.15 -31.35 8.89
C VAL A 19 -56.20 -32.87 8.59
N ALA A 20 -55.05 -33.53 8.82
CA ALA A 20 -54.86 -34.75 9.62
C ALA A 20 -53.35 -34.82 9.96
N GLY A 21 -52.85 -34.94 11.20
CA GLY A 21 -53.34 -35.75 12.30
C GLY A 21 -52.53 -37.05 12.42
N CYS A 22 -51.19 -36.98 12.55
CA CYS A 22 -50.36 -38.15 12.91
C CYS A 22 -49.36 -37.75 14.00
N THR A 23 -49.68 -38.17 15.23
CA THR A 23 -48.77 -38.16 16.38
C THR A 23 -47.80 -39.32 16.27
N THR A 24 -46.51 -39.03 16.11
CA THR A 24 -45.44 -39.99 16.44
C THR A 24 -44.56 -39.37 17.52
N ASN A 25 -44.70 -39.93 18.72
CA ASN A 25 -43.83 -39.68 19.87
C ASN A 25 -42.40 -40.10 19.50
N ASN A 26 -41.53 -39.12 19.22
CA ASN A 26 -40.11 -39.37 19.07
C ASN A 26 -39.35 -38.52 20.08
N LYS A 27 -39.05 -39.13 21.24
CA LYS A 27 -38.07 -38.61 22.21
C LYS A 27 -36.66 -38.76 21.62
N GLY A 28 -36.34 -37.96 20.61
CA GLY A 28 -34.99 -37.76 20.12
C GLY A 28 -34.42 -36.52 20.80
N LYS A 29 -33.35 -36.69 21.59
CA LYS A 29 -32.56 -35.59 22.14
C LYS A 29 -32.15 -34.65 21.00
N ALA A 30 -32.68 -33.43 20.99
CA ALA A 30 -32.13 -32.35 20.18
C ALA A 30 -30.71 -32.08 20.67
N LYS A 31 -29.71 -32.64 19.97
CA LYS A 31 -28.35 -32.11 20.01
C LYS A 31 -28.48 -30.69 19.46
N GLY A 32 -28.37 -29.70 20.34
CA GLY A 32 -28.18 -28.32 19.92
C GLY A 32 -26.98 -28.31 18.98
N GLN A 33 -27.23 -28.02 17.70
CA GLN A 33 -26.19 -27.53 16.81
C GLN A 33 -25.82 -26.15 17.35
N THR A 34 -24.82 -26.12 18.22
CA THR A 34 -24.01 -24.92 18.39
C THR A 34 -23.35 -24.68 17.04
N THR A 35 -23.95 -23.78 16.25
CA THR A 35 -23.24 -23.07 15.20
C THR A 35 -22.11 -22.32 15.88
N SER A 36 -20.95 -22.98 15.96
CA SER A 36 -19.68 -22.30 16.19
C SER A 36 -19.52 -21.31 15.02
N THR A 37 -19.88 -20.05 15.25
CA THR A 37 -19.35 -18.97 14.45
C THR A 37 -17.86 -18.99 14.71
N ALA A 38 -17.11 -19.69 13.86
CA ALA A 38 -15.66 -19.64 13.90
C ALA A 38 -15.29 -18.15 13.78
N THR A 39 -14.83 -17.56 14.87
CA THR A 39 -14.29 -16.22 14.87
C THR A 39 -13.11 -16.27 13.91
N ILE A 40 -13.26 -15.64 12.74
CA ILE A 40 -12.19 -15.58 11.75
C ILE A 40 -11.04 -14.82 12.42
N ASP A 41 -9.89 -15.47 12.55
CA ASP A 41 -8.69 -14.83 13.09
C ASP A 41 -8.32 -13.63 12.20
N PRO A 42 -8.36 -12.39 12.72
CA PRO A 42 -8.08 -11.21 11.93
C PRO A 42 -6.61 -11.09 11.51
N LEU A 43 -5.69 -11.82 12.17
CA LEU A 43 -4.25 -11.72 11.98
C LEU A 43 -3.61 -13.13 11.83
N PRO A 44 -3.98 -13.91 10.81
CA PRO A 44 -3.68 -15.34 10.74
C PRO A 44 -2.20 -15.68 10.48
N SER A 45 -1.39 -14.76 9.95
CA SER A 45 0.06 -14.94 9.78
C SER A 45 0.87 -14.40 10.96
N TRP A 46 0.21 -13.89 12.01
CA TRP A 46 0.86 -13.50 13.25
C TRP A 46 0.91 -14.68 14.22
N ASN A 47 2.09 -14.96 14.77
CA ASN A 47 2.25 -15.93 15.85
C ASN A 47 1.42 -15.50 17.09
N GLU A 48 0.92 -16.49 17.82
CA GLU A 48 0.31 -16.28 19.13
C GLU A 48 1.35 -15.69 20.09
N SER A 49 1.27 -14.38 20.29
CA SER A 49 2.30 -13.58 20.93
C SER A 49 1.67 -12.36 21.59
N LYS A 50 2.40 -11.77 22.53
CA LYS A 50 1.96 -10.54 23.21
C LYS A 50 1.59 -9.45 22.20
N ASN A 51 2.36 -9.28 21.12
CA ASN A 51 2.09 -8.25 20.11
C ASN A 51 0.75 -8.47 19.39
N LYS A 52 0.44 -9.70 18.96
CA LYS A 52 -0.86 -10.02 18.33
C LYS A 52 -2.01 -9.72 19.28
N THR A 53 -1.89 -10.17 20.53
CA THR A 53 -2.89 -9.93 21.58
C THR A 53 -3.09 -8.44 21.86
N ASP A 54 -2.00 -7.67 21.99
CA ASP A 54 -2.07 -6.24 22.26
C ASP A 54 -2.73 -5.47 21.10
N ILE A 55 -2.41 -5.81 19.85
CA ILE A 55 -3.03 -5.20 18.66
C ILE A 55 -4.55 -5.45 18.66
N ILE A 56 -4.96 -6.71 18.87
CA ILE A 56 -6.38 -7.07 18.88
C ILE A 56 -7.11 -6.37 20.03
N ASN A 57 -6.54 -6.40 21.24
CA ASN A 57 -7.14 -5.75 22.40
C ASN A 57 -7.25 -4.24 22.24
N TYR A 58 -6.21 -3.59 21.70
CA TYR A 58 -6.24 -2.16 21.40
C TYR A 58 -7.38 -1.83 20.44
N LEU A 59 -7.51 -2.58 19.34
CA LEU A 59 -8.57 -2.36 18.36
C LEU A 59 -9.97 -2.58 18.95
N VAL A 60 -10.16 -3.59 19.81
CA VAL A 60 -11.43 -3.77 20.54
C VAL A 60 -11.71 -2.57 21.44
N ALA A 61 -10.73 -2.15 22.25
CA ALA A 61 -10.90 -1.06 23.21
C ALA A 61 -11.20 0.29 22.54
N VAL A 62 -10.52 0.65 21.45
CA VAL A 62 -10.70 1.95 20.80
C VAL A 62 -11.90 2.01 19.84
N THR A 63 -12.51 0.85 19.52
CA THR A 63 -13.66 0.79 18.61
C THR A 63 -14.98 0.55 19.31
N ASP A 64 -14.99 0.05 20.55
CA ASP A 64 -16.18 -0.08 21.39
C ASP A 64 -16.65 1.30 21.89
N LYS A 65 -17.87 1.70 21.54
CA LYS A 65 -18.48 2.98 21.93
C LYS A 65 -18.68 3.14 23.43
N ASN A 66 -18.69 2.05 24.18
CA ASN A 66 -18.84 2.07 25.64
C ASN A 66 -17.48 2.07 26.37
N SER A 67 -16.38 1.91 25.63
CA SER A 67 -15.03 1.92 26.20
C SER A 67 -14.60 3.35 26.54
N PRO A 68 -13.89 3.57 27.67
CA PRO A 68 -13.27 4.86 27.97
C PRO A 68 -12.19 5.25 26.94
N ASP A 69 -11.63 4.28 26.20
CA ASP A 69 -10.60 4.49 25.19
C ASP A 69 -11.18 4.71 23.77
N PHE A 70 -12.50 4.81 23.64
CA PHE A 70 -13.17 4.94 22.34
C PHE A 70 -12.62 6.11 21.51
N ILE A 71 -12.19 5.82 20.28
CA ILE A 71 -11.78 6.82 19.29
C ILE A 71 -12.90 6.96 18.25
N PRO A 72 -13.45 8.18 18.05
CA PRO A 72 -14.40 8.45 16.98
C PRO A 72 -13.82 8.10 15.61
N VAL A 73 -14.64 7.54 14.69
CA VAL A 73 -14.18 7.09 13.37
C VAL A 73 -13.35 8.14 12.61
N LYS A 74 -13.72 9.43 12.71
CA LYS A 74 -13.00 10.52 12.03
C LYS A 74 -11.54 10.67 12.48
N ASP A 75 -11.23 10.26 13.72
CA ASP A 75 -9.95 10.42 14.40
C ASP A 75 -9.11 9.12 14.38
N ARG A 76 -9.62 8.03 13.79
CA ARG A 76 -8.90 6.75 13.66
C ARG A 76 -7.89 6.81 12.53
N ILE A 77 -6.67 7.23 12.85
CA ILE A 77 -5.57 7.33 11.89
C ILE A 77 -4.44 6.41 12.36
N ALA A 78 -3.92 5.59 11.45
CA ALA A 78 -2.75 4.75 11.68
C ALA A 78 -1.70 5.05 10.62
N THR A 79 -0.49 5.40 11.03
CA THR A 79 0.64 5.70 10.13
C THR A 79 1.65 4.57 10.17
N PHE A 80 2.14 4.15 9.01
CA PHE A 80 3.16 3.13 8.85
C PHE A 80 4.35 3.69 8.07
N ASP A 81 5.56 3.37 8.48
CA ASP A 81 6.67 3.43 7.52
C ASP A 81 6.50 2.36 6.44
N ASN A 82 7.25 2.46 5.35
CA ASN A 82 7.22 1.49 4.25
C ASN A 82 8.44 0.56 4.28
N ASP A 83 9.63 1.11 4.04
CA ASP A 83 10.89 0.38 4.03
C ASP A 83 11.17 -0.26 5.40
N GLY A 84 11.46 -1.57 5.40
CA GLY A 84 11.70 -2.34 6.63
C GLY A 84 10.46 -2.59 7.49
N THR A 85 9.31 -2.00 7.15
CA THR A 85 8.07 -2.06 7.95
C THR A 85 6.93 -2.80 7.26
N ILE A 86 6.61 -2.48 6.00
CA ILE A 86 5.60 -3.24 5.22
C ILE A 86 6.28 -4.16 4.21
N TRP A 87 7.37 -3.70 3.59
CA TRP A 87 8.22 -4.53 2.73
C TRP A 87 9.67 -4.58 3.22
N SER A 88 10.47 -5.47 2.64
CA SER A 88 11.90 -5.57 2.94
C SER A 88 12.66 -4.30 2.52
N GLU A 89 13.74 -4.01 3.23
CA GLU A 89 14.73 -2.98 2.87
C GLU A 89 16.13 -3.58 2.68
N GLN A 90 16.22 -4.92 2.59
CA GLN A 90 17.49 -5.63 2.53
C GLN A 90 17.78 -6.15 1.12
N PRO A 91 19.04 -6.06 0.64
CA PRO A 91 20.21 -5.50 1.35
C PRO A 91 20.31 -3.97 1.30
N ALA A 92 19.38 -3.30 0.61
CA ALA A 92 19.17 -1.85 0.63
C ALA A 92 17.73 -1.53 0.19
N TYR A 93 17.30 -0.29 0.39
CA TYR A 93 15.98 0.21 -0.02
C TYR A 93 15.68 -0.04 -1.50
N PHE A 94 14.44 -0.42 -1.83
CA PHE A 94 14.07 -0.80 -3.20
C PHE A 94 14.23 0.36 -4.19
N GLN A 95 13.95 1.59 -3.75
CA GLN A 95 14.15 2.79 -4.56
C GLN A 95 15.63 3.00 -4.94
N LEU A 96 16.58 2.57 -4.11
CA LEU A 96 17.99 2.64 -4.48
C LEU A 96 18.32 1.69 -5.63
N PHE A 97 17.77 0.46 -5.61
CA PHE A 97 17.93 -0.47 -6.72
C PHE A 97 17.31 0.04 -8.01
N PHE A 98 16.12 0.63 -7.92
CA PHE A 98 15.51 1.34 -9.03
C PHE A 98 16.44 2.44 -9.58
N ALA A 99 16.99 3.30 -8.72
CA ALA A 99 17.90 4.37 -9.14
C ALA A 99 19.18 3.82 -9.79
N ILE A 100 19.73 2.71 -9.27
CA ILE A 100 20.89 2.02 -9.84
C ILE A 100 20.59 1.53 -11.26
N ASP A 101 19.45 0.89 -11.47
CA ASP A 101 19.06 0.35 -12.78
C ASP A 101 18.82 1.47 -13.79
N GLU A 102 18.13 2.55 -13.39
CA GLU A 102 17.92 3.73 -14.23
C GLU A 102 19.23 4.43 -14.59
N ILE A 103 20.16 4.59 -13.65
CA ILE A 103 21.48 5.18 -13.93
C ILE A 103 22.25 4.34 -14.94
N LYS A 104 22.18 3.01 -14.84
CA LYS A 104 22.80 2.13 -15.85
C LYS A 104 22.14 2.28 -17.22
N ALA A 105 20.82 2.40 -17.28
CA ALA A 105 20.08 2.60 -18.52
C ALA A 105 20.39 3.97 -19.17
N LEU A 106 20.59 5.02 -18.37
CA LEU A 106 20.93 6.37 -18.82
C LEU A 106 22.42 6.57 -19.12
N ALA A 107 23.30 5.70 -18.63
CA ALA A 107 24.75 5.83 -18.76
C ALA A 107 25.27 6.09 -20.20
N PRO A 108 24.70 5.52 -21.28
CA PRO A 108 25.13 5.85 -22.65
C PRO A 108 24.99 7.33 -23.02
N GLN A 109 24.08 8.06 -22.36
CA GLN A 109 23.85 9.50 -22.57
C GLN A 109 24.73 10.37 -21.65
N HIS A 110 25.43 9.75 -20.69
CA HIS A 110 26.21 10.40 -19.64
C HIS A 110 27.62 9.82 -19.53
N PRO A 111 28.50 10.06 -20.53
CA PRO A 111 29.86 9.51 -20.54
C PRO A 111 30.70 9.99 -19.33
N GLU A 112 30.38 11.14 -18.75
CA GLU A 112 31.03 11.70 -17.56
C GLU A 112 30.83 10.85 -16.30
N TRP A 113 29.78 10.02 -16.23
CA TRP A 113 29.50 9.16 -15.09
C TRP A 113 30.54 8.07 -14.89
N LYS A 114 31.29 7.69 -15.94
CA LYS A 114 32.40 6.74 -15.85
C LYS A 114 33.52 7.22 -14.92
N ASN A 115 33.63 8.53 -14.71
CA ASN A 115 34.69 9.15 -13.92
C ASN A 115 34.17 9.93 -12.70
N THR A 116 32.84 9.94 -12.47
CA THR A 116 32.20 10.79 -11.45
C THR A 116 31.51 9.95 -10.39
N GLN A 117 31.88 10.12 -9.12
CA GLN A 117 31.15 9.48 -8.01
C GLN A 117 29.85 10.24 -7.67
N PRO A 118 28.79 9.55 -7.19
CA PRO A 118 28.71 8.10 -6.96
C PRO A 118 28.33 7.26 -8.20
N PHE A 119 28.16 7.86 -9.38
CA PHE A 119 27.72 7.15 -10.60
C PHE A 119 28.71 6.09 -11.06
N LYS A 120 30.02 6.37 -10.98
CA LYS A 120 31.06 5.39 -11.30
C LYS A 120 30.88 4.10 -10.50
N ALA A 121 30.63 4.20 -9.19
CA ALA A 121 30.39 3.03 -8.35
C ALA A 121 29.14 2.24 -8.77
N VAL A 122 28.08 2.91 -9.25
CA VAL A 122 26.90 2.25 -9.83
C VAL A 122 27.26 1.47 -11.09
N LEU A 123 28.04 2.06 -11.99
CA LEU A 123 28.46 1.41 -13.24
C LEU A 123 29.39 0.22 -12.97
N ASP A 124 30.21 0.29 -11.92
CA ASP A 124 31.13 -0.77 -11.49
C ASP A 124 30.46 -1.84 -10.59
N ASN A 125 29.17 -1.69 -10.25
CA ASN A 125 28.44 -2.53 -9.29
C ASN A 125 29.07 -2.56 -7.86
N ASP A 126 29.72 -1.47 -7.46
CA ASP A 126 30.37 -1.35 -6.16
C ASP A 126 29.40 -0.83 -5.09
N MET A 127 28.57 -1.74 -4.57
CA MET A 127 27.61 -1.44 -3.49
C MET A 127 28.28 -0.91 -2.22
N LYS A 128 29.54 -1.26 -1.97
CA LYS A 128 30.28 -0.76 -0.79
C LYS A 128 30.57 0.73 -0.94
N THR A 129 31.08 1.15 -2.11
CA THR A 129 31.33 2.57 -2.40
C THR A 129 30.02 3.36 -2.48
N ILE A 130 28.95 2.78 -3.03
CA ILE A 130 27.61 3.40 -3.00
C ILE A 130 27.17 3.64 -1.55
N ALA A 131 27.27 2.65 -0.66
CA ALA A 131 26.93 2.81 0.75
C ALA A 131 27.81 3.86 1.45
N GLN A 132 29.11 3.87 1.17
CA GLN A 132 30.06 4.85 1.72
C GLN A 132 29.81 6.29 1.26
N SER A 133 29.08 6.50 0.16
CA SER A 133 28.68 7.84 -0.30
C SER A 133 27.71 8.54 0.66
N GLY A 134 27.13 7.79 1.60
CA GLY A 134 26.21 8.29 2.63
C GLY A 134 24.92 8.85 2.05
N GLU A 135 24.09 9.40 2.93
CA GLU A 135 22.75 9.91 2.60
C GLU A 135 22.76 10.89 1.41
N ARG A 136 23.73 11.81 1.37
CA ARG A 136 23.87 12.78 0.26
C ARG A 136 24.16 12.10 -1.09
N GLY A 137 25.01 11.07 -1.09
CA GLY A 137 25.34 10.33 -2.30
C GLY A 137 24.16 9.51 -2.80
N LEU A 138 23.46 8.82 -1.89
CA LEU A 138 22.26 8.05 -2.22
C LEU A 138 21.14 8.96 -2.75
N LEU A 139 20.90 10.10 -2.10
CA LEU A 139 19.92 11.10 -2.54
C LEU A 139 20.27 11.61 -3.94
N LYS A 140 21.54 11.87 -4.23
CA LYS A 140 22.00 12.30 -5.56
C LYS A 140 21.70 11.24 -6.63
N LEU A 141 21.94 9.95 -6.34
CA LEU A 141 21.62 8.85 -7.27
C LEU A 141 20.12 8.84 -7.58
N VAL A 142 19.28 8.86 -6.54
CA VAL A 142 17.82 8.87 -6.69
C VAL A 142 17.37 10.08 -7.51
N MET A 143 17.77 11.29 -7.13
CA MET A 143 17.33 12.51 -7.82
C MET A 143 17.72 12.54 -9.30
N VAL A 144 18.95 12.15 -9.63
CA VAL A 144 19.45 12.18 -11.01
C VAL A 144 18.83 11.08 -11.87
N SER A 145 18.52 9.91 -11.29
CA SER A 145 17.91 8.78 -12.02
C SER A 145 16.62 9.12 -12.77
N HIS A 146 15.92 10.17 -12.35
CA HIS A 146 14.59 10.51 -12.88
C HIS A 146 14.34 12.01 -13.05
N ALA A 147 15.40 12.83 -13.10
CA ALA A 147 15.25 14.26 -13.34
C ALA A 147 14.87 14.55 -14.80
N GLY A 148 14.07 15.60 -15.03
CA GLY A 148 13.73 16.10 -16.37
C GLY A 148 12.61 15.34 -17.10
N MET A 149 12.03 14.31 -16.49
CA MET A 149 10.88 13.59 -17.05
C MET A 149 9.56 13.99 -16.39
N SER A 150 8.45 13.74 -17.09
CA SER A 150 7.12 13.94 -16.49
C SER A 150 6.84 12.90 -15.40
N THR A 151 6.02 13.27 -14.40
CA THR A 151 5.57 12.35 -13.34
C THR A 151 4.81 11.14 -13.92
N ARG A 152 4.10 11.33 -15.04
CA ARG A 152 3.43 10.24 -15.77
C ARG A 152 4.44 9.25 -16.36
N LYS A 153 5.49 9.76 -17.03
CA LYS A 153 6.56 8.91 -17.59
C LYS A 153 7.29 8.17 -16.47
N PHE A 154 7.63 8.87 -15.39
CA PHE A 154 8.25 8.27 -14.21
C PHE A 154 7.42 7.12 -13.64
N LYS A 155 6.11 7.35 -13.43
CA LYS A 155 5.19 6.30 -12.94
C LYS A 155 5.20 5.06 -13.84
N SER A 156 5.20 5.23 -15.16
CA SER A 156 5.26 4.10 -16.10
C SER A 156 6.57 3.31 -15.98
N ILE A 157 7.71 4.01 -15.88
CA ILE A 157 9.03 3.37 -15.72
C ILE A 157 9.08 2.58 -14.41
N VAL A 158 8.63 3.17 -13.31
CA VAL A 158 8.59 2.50 -12.00
C VAL A 158 7.71 1.25 -12.03
N LYS A 159 6.54 1.30 -12.70
CA LYS A 159 5.69 0.12 -12.85
C LYS A 159 6.37 -1.00 -13.63
N ILE A 160 7.00 -0.68 -14.76
CA ILE A 160 7.75 -1.67 -15.56
C ILE A 160 8.88 -2.31 -14.72
N TRP A 161 9.61 -1.48 -13.97
CA TRP A 161 10.63 -1.96 -13.05
C TRP A 161 10.04 -2.87 -11.97
N ALA A 162 8.94 -2.48 -11.33
CA ALA A 162 8.30 -3.26 -10.27
C ALA A 162 7.79 -4.63 -10.74
N ASP A 163 7.39 -4.75 -12.00
CA ASP A 163 6.91 -6.00 -12.60
C ASP A 163 8.04 -6.98 -12.97
N THR A 164 9.29 -6.51 -13.06
CA THR A 164 10.40 -7.28 -13.64
C THR A 164 11.63 -7.38 -12.76
N ALA A 165 11.89 -6.38 -11.91
CA ALA A 165 13.09 -6.30 -11.10
C ALA A 165 13.07 -7.30 -9.94
N LYS A 166 14.19 -8.00 -9.77
CA LYS A 166 14.36 -9.03 -8.74
C LYS A 166 15.38 -8.57 -7.70
N ASN A 167 15.11 -8.89 -6.45
CA ASN A 167 16.04 -8.67 -5.36
C ASN A 167 17.33 -9.49 -5.60
N PRO A 168 18.52 -8.87 -5.46
CA PRO A 168 19.78 -9.50 -5.86
C PRO A 168 20.18 -10.69 -4.97
N THR A 169 19.67 -10.79 -3.74
CA THR A 169 20.01 -11.85 -2.79
C THR A 169 18.93 -12.94 -2.74
N LYS A 170 17.66 -12.55 -2.89
CA LYS A 170 16.51 -13.47 -2.78
C LYS A 170 16.02 -13.98 -4.13
N HIS A 171 16.42 -13.35 -5.24
CA HIS A 171 16.07 -13.73 -6.61
C HIS A 171 14.56 -13.83 -6.91
N VAL A 172 13.74 -13.14 -6.10
CA VAL A 172 12.30 -12.94 -6.31
C VAL A 172 12.02 -11.48 -6.63
N LEU A 173 10.84 -11.18 -7.17
CA LEU A 173 10.43 -9.79 -7.44
C LEU A 173 10.49 -8.96 -6.15
N PHE A 174 10.90 -7.70 -6.27
CA PHE A 174 10.87 -6.77 -5.13
C PHE A 174 9.46 -6.65 -4.54
N THR A 175 8.43 -6.59 -5.38
CA THR A 175 7.01 -6.55 -5.00
C THR A 175 6.52 -7.83 -4.30
N ALA A 176 7.27 -8.93 -4.36
CA ALA A 176 6.96 -10.15 -3.61
C ALA A 176 7.56 -10.15 -2.19
N LEU A 177 8.45 -9.21 -1.86
CA LEU A 177 9.11 -9.11 -0.56
C LEU A 177 8.33 -8.23 0.43
N VAL A 178 7.01 -8.42 0.46
CA VAL A 178 6.09 -7.77 1.39
C VAL A 178 5.85 -8.67 2.59
N TYR A 179 5.76 -8.08 3.78
CA TYR A 179 5.44 -8.80 5.00
C TYR A 179 3.94 -9.06 5.07
N LYS A 180 3.54 -10.29 4.74
CA LYS A 180 2.15 -10.73 4.82
C LYS A 180 1.45 -10.38 6.16
N PRO A 181 2.07 -10.54 7.35
CA PRO A 181 1.44 -10.11 8.61
C PRO A 181 1.06 -8.63 8.61
N MET A 182 1.85 -7.77 7.98
CA MET A 182 1.59 -6.34 7.93
C MET A 182 0.45 -5.98 6.97
N LEU A 183 0.30 -6.71 5.86
CA LEU A 183 -0.88 -6.58 5.00
C LEU A 183 -2.18 -6.98 5.74
N GLU A 184 -2.13 -8.04 6.53
CA GLU A 184 -3.26 -8.45 7.38
C GLU A 184 -3.60 -7.37 8.42
N LEU A 185 -2.58 -6.74 9.02
CA LEU A 185 -2.78 -5.63 9.95
C LEU A 185 -3.43 -4.41 9.27
N LEU A 186 -3.00 -4.04 8.07
CA LEU A 186 -3.61 -2.96 7.29
C LEU A 186 -5.09 -3.25 7.03
N ILE A 187 -5.41 -4.46 6.56
CA ILE A 187 -6.79 -4.89 6.31
C ILE A 187 -7.62 -4.85 7.61
N TYR A 188 -7.07 -5.34 8.73
CA TYR A 188 -7.78 -5.37 9.99
C TYR A 188 -8.07 -3.97 10.53
N LEU A 189 -7.12 -3.04 10.39
CA LEU A 189 -7.31 -1.63 10.73
C LEU A 189 -8.40 -0.99 9.86
N GLN A 190 -8.35 -1.19 8.55
CA GLN A 190 -9.34 -0.66 7.60
C GLN A 190 -10.75 -1.21 7.87
N ALA A 191 -10.87 -2.51 8.19
CA ALA A 191 -12.13 -3.14 8.59
C ALA A 191 -12.72 -2.53 9.89
N ASN A 192 -11.87 -1.95 10.73
CA ASN A 192 -12.23 -1.21 11.94
C ASN A 192 -12.31 0.32 11.73
N HIS A 193 -12.40 0.75 10.47
CA HIS A 193 -12.55 2.15 10.04
C HIS A 193 -11.38 3.06 10.39
N PHE A 194 -10.17 2.51 10.48
CA PHE A 194 -8.95 3.33 10.49
C PHE A 194 -8.60 3.78 9.07
N LYS A 195 -8.11 5.01 8.95
CA LYS A 195 -7.40 5.50 7.77
C LYS A 195 -5.93 5.09 7.92
N THR A 196 -5.44 4.27 6.99
CA THR A 196 -4.06 3.76 7.02
C THR A 196 -3.18 4.58 6.09
N TYR A 197 -2.23 5.32 6.65
CA TYR A 197 -1.28 6.15 5.91
C TYR A 197 0.08 5.48 5.82
N ILE A 198 0.75 5.64 4.68
CA ILE A 198 2.19 5.42 4.57
C ILE A 198 2.89 6.77 4.79
N VAL A 199 3.90 6.79 5.66
CA VAL A 199 4.72 7.96 6.00
C VAL A 199 6.18 7.52 6.01
N SER A 200 6.90 7.79 4.92
CA SER A 200 8.19 7.14 4.63
C SER A 200 9.21 8.07 3.99
N GLY A 201 10.48 7.88 4.34
CA GLY A 201 11.59 8.60 3.71
C GLY A 201 11.77 8.29 2.22
N GLY A 202 11.14 7.21 1.72
CA GLY A 202 11.09 6.90 0.30
C GLY A 202 10.42 7.98 -0.54
N GLY A 203 10.75 8.02 -1.83
CA GLY A 203 10.19 9.00 -2.76
C GLY A 203 8.70 8.80 -3.00
N LEU A 204 7.92 9.86 -2.79
CA LEU A 204 6.46 9.85 -2.91
C LEU A 204 5.96 9.26 -4.23
N ASP A 205 6.51 9.72 -5.36
CA ASP A 205 6.08 9.26 -6.68
C ASP A 205 6.45 7.80 -6.95
N PHE A 206 7.57 7.31 -6.39
CA PHE A 206 8.00 5.92 -6.52
C PHE A 206 7.03 5.00 -5.79
N MET A 207 6.72 5.37 -4.55
CA MET A 207 5.74 4.66 -3.73
C MET A 207 4.34 4.68 -4.36
N ARG A 208 3.84 5.84 -4.81
CA ARG A 208 2.52 5.96 -5.47
C ARG A 208 2.39 5.17 -6.77
N ALA A 209 3.49 4.78 -7.40
CA ALA A 209 3.46 3.94 -8.58
C ALA A 209 3.19 2.45 -8.26
N ILE A 210 3.50 2.00 -7.03
CA ILE A 210 3.51 0.58 -6.64
C ILE A 210 2.50 0.29 -5.53
N ILE A 211 2.56 1.06 -4.44
CA ILE A 211 1.87 0.78 -3.18
C ILE A 211 0.35 0.67 -3.30
N PRO A 212 -0.37 1.49 -4.10
CA PRO A 212 -1.82 1.45 -4.08
C PRO A 212 -2.41 0.08 -4.43
N GLU A 213 -1.84 -0.59 -5.42
CA GLU A 213 -2.26 -1.92 -5.84
C GLU A 213 -1.76 -3.00 -4.87
N LEU A 214 -0.57 -2.79 -4.28
CA LEU A 214 0.09 -3.78 -3.44
C LEU A 214 -0.46 -3.84 -2.01
N TYR A 215 -0.80 -2.68 -1.43
CA TYR A 215 -1.22 -2.55 -0.02
C TYR A 215 -2.70 -2.20 0.14
N GLY A 216 -3.41 -1.86 -0.94
CA GLY A 216 -4.79 -1.38 -0.85
C GLY A 216 -4.91 -0.01 -0.17
N ILE A 217 -3.87 0.83 -0.28
CA ILE A 217 -3.84 2.19 0.29
C ILE A 217 -3.93 3.21 -0.86
N PRO A 218 -4.94 4.10 -0.89
CA PRO A 218 -5.08 5.05 -1.98
C PRO A 218 -3.94 6.09 -1.98
N SER A 219 -3.65 6.67 -3.14
CA SER A 219 -2.43 7.50 -3.33
C SER A 219 -2.36 8.73 -2.42
N GLU A 220 -3.51 9.31 -2.06
CA GLU A 220 -3.64 10.43 -1.15
C GLU A 220 -3.31 10.09 0.31
N GLN A 221 -3.26 8.80 0.66
CA GLN A 221 -2.81 8.30 1.97
C GLN A 221 -1.34 7.88 1.97
N ILE A 222 -0.61 8.15 0.89
CA ILE A 222 0.83 7.94 0.81
C ILE A 222 1.52 9.29 0.91
N ILE A 223 2.35 9.39 1.93
CA ILE A 223 3.18 10.54 2.28
C ILE A 223 4.64 10.07 2.21
N GLY A 224 5.49 10.89 1.60
CA GLY A 224 6.91 10.58 1.49
C GLY A 224 7.72 11.75 0.97
N SER A 225 9.03 11.52 0.79
CA SER A 225 9.96 12.54 0.32
C SER A 225 9.59 13.03 -1.09
N THR A 226 9.65 14.34 -1.31
CA THR A 226 9.30 14.98 -2.57
C THR A 226 10.48 15.70 -3.20
N GLY A 227 10.56 15.63 -4.53
CA GLY A 227 11.37 16.54 -5.33
C GLY A 227 10.50 17.65 -5.89
N LYS A 228 11.09 18.81 -6.20
CA LYS A 228 10.35 19.90 -6.82
C LYS A 228 9.81 19.49 -8.18
N THR A 229 8.66 20.05 -8.52
CA THR A 229 8.03 19.85 -9.82
C THR A 229 7.71 21.19 -10.46
N ALA A 230 7.68 21.18 -11.80
CA ALA A 230 7.24 22.31 -12.60
C ALA A 230 6.03 21.89 -13.44
N TYR A 231 5.00 22.74 -13.46
CA TYR A 231 3.90 22.60 -14.39
C TYR A 231 4.30 23.15 -15.75
N ASP A 232 4.06 22.37 -16.79
CA ASP A 232 4.21 22.78 -18.18
C ASP A 232 2.89 22.50 -18.91
N TYR A 233 2.31 23.53 -19.52
CA TYR A 233 1.08 23.40 -20.29
C TYR A 233 1.27 22.57 -21.57
N ASN A 234 2.51 22.49 -22.08
CA ASN A 234 2.92 21.65 -23.21
C ASN A 234 1.90 21.68 -24.37
N ASN A 235 1.64 22.90 -24.86
CA ASN A 235 0.77 23.17 -26.02
C ASN A 235 -0.61 22.50 -25.97
N GLY A 236 -1.22 22.38 -24.77
CA GLY A 236 -2.54 21.78 -24.59
C GLY A 236 -2.53 20.34 -24.08
N ASP A 237 -1.35 19.73 -23.91
CA ASP A 237 -1.17 18.44 -23.24
C ASP A 237 -0.39 18.62 -21.93
N PRO A 238 -1.02 19.16 -20.87
CA PRO A 238 -0.32 19.59 -19.67
C PRO A 238 0.38 18.45 -18.94
N VAL A 239 1.61 18.72 -18.52
CA VAL A 239 2.48 17.78 -17.79
C VAL A 239 3.05 18.42 -16.53
N ILE A 240 3.43 17.56 -15.60
CA ILE A 240 4.19 17.93 -14.41
C ILE A 240 5.57 17.32 -14.56
N ILE A 241 6.61 18.15 -14.64
CA ILE A 241 7.99 17.74 -14.84
C ILE A 241 8.71 17.66 -13.51
N LYS A 242 9.44 16.56 -13.28
CA LYS A 242 10.30 16.37 -12.11
C LYS A 242 11.60 17.15 -12.28
N LEU A 243 11.93 18.02 -11.33
CA LEU A 243 13.17 18.80 -11.34
C LEU A 243 14.29 18.07 -10.58
N ALA A 244 15.54 18.37 -10.90
CA ALA A 244 16.72 17.88 -10.18
C ALA A 244 16.93 18.63 -8.84
N GLN A 245 15.86 18.86 -8.08
CA GLN A 245 15.89 19.61 -6.83
C GLN A 245 15.00 18.95 -5.78
N LEU A 246 15.51 18.84 -4.56
CA LEU A 246 14.77 18.34 -3.41
C LEU A 246 13.73 19.39 -2.96
N ASP A 247 12.56 18.92 -2.54
CA ASP A 247 11.51 19.77 -1.97
C ASP A 247 11.36 19.47 -0.47
N PHE A 248 11.11 18.21 -0.11
CA PHE A 248 10.95 17.78 1.28
C PHE A 248 11.50 16.36 1.51
N ILE A 249 12.10 16.13 2.69
CA ILE A 249 12.54 14.80 3.13
C ILE A 249 11.62 14.35 4.26
N ASP A 250 10.88 13.26 4.03
CA ASP A 250 9.91 12.71 4.97
C ASP A 250 10.55 11.64 5.88
N ASP A 251 11.62 12.00 6.55
CA ASP A 251 12.33 11.12 7.48
C ASP A 251 12.61 11.81 8.82
N LYS A 252 12.74 11.02 9.89
CA LYS A 252 12.98 11.50 11.26
C LYS A 252 11.97 12.58 11.68
N ASP A 253 12.43 13.80 11.92
CA ASP A 253 11.63 14.98 12.26
C ASP A 253 10.79 15.51 11.09
N GLY A 254 11.14 15.16 9.85
CA GLY A 254 10.32 15.43 8.68
C GLY A 254 8.96 14.74 8.73
N LYS A 255 8.89 13.51 9.25
CA LYS A 255 7.63 12.75 9.37
C LYS A 255 6.55 13.50 10.16
N PRO A 256 6.77 13.93 11.42
CA PRO A 256 5.77 14.67 12.17
C PRO A 256 5.41 16.02 11.53
N ILE A 257 6.34 16.66 10.81
CA ILE A 257 6.07 17.93 10.10
C ILE A 257 5.09 17.69 8.93
N ASN A 258 5.25 16.58 8.20
CA ASN A 258 4.47 16.30 7.00
C ASN A 258 3.06 15.78 7.27
N ILE A 259 2.81 15.29 8.49
CA ILE A 259 1.49 14.80 8.94
C ILE A 259 0.70 15.81 9.78
N ASN A 260 1.30 16.97 10.11
CA ASN A 260 0.71 17.99 10.98
C ASN A 260 -0.43 18.77 10.32
#